data_AF-A0A2H3P239-F1
#
_entry.id   AF-A0A2H3P239-F1
#
_cell.length_a   1.000
_cell.length_b   1.000
_cell.length_c   1.000
_cell.angle_alpha   90.00
_cell.angle_beta   90.00
_cell.angle_gamma   90.00
#
_symmetry.space_group_name_H-M   'P 1'
#
loop_
_entity.id
_entity.type
_entity.pdbx_description
1 polymer ?
#
loop_
_entity_poly.entity_id
_entity_poly.type
_entity_poly.pdbx_seq_one_letter_code
_entity_poly.pdbx_strand_id
1 'polypeptide(L)'
;MIQRIQTVYLTLGALVLSGVLFLESLWGSEAAATYGWFLPVIIGLGAVTAVTAIGAIFLYTDRETQRTVVVGTQLMTILWAITLYGSFFMTNELQVYDATGLNLDMLMLVAGPLVAYILFWLARRGIEHDIELVASMDRLR
;
A
#
# COMPACT_ATOMS: atom_id res chain seq x y z
N MET A 1 -23.28 -7.18 8.26
CA MET A 1 -22.28 -6.21 8.76
C MET A 1 -21.66 -5.45 7.57
N ILE A 2 -22.50 -4.84 6.75
CA ILE A 2 -22.15 -4.23 5.46
C ILE A 2 -22.50 -2.74 5.68
N GLN A 3 -21.58 -1.79 5.79
CA GLN A 3 -20.37 -1.57 5.01
C GLN A 3 -19.47 -0.68 5.88
N ARG A 4 -18.42 -1.25 6.50
CA ARG A 4 -17.49 -0.42 7.28
C ARG A 4 -16.48 0.21 6.34
N ILE A 5 -16.33 1.53 6.41
CA ILE A 5 -15.53 2.31 5.46
C ILE A 5 -14.05 1.84 5.41
N GLN A 6 -13.52 1.26 6.49
CA GLN A 6 -12.18 0.66 6.48
C GLN A 6 -12.01 -0.46 5.46
N THR A 7 -13.05 -1.24 5.16
CA THR A 7 -12.97 -2.32 4.17
C THR A 7 -12.78 -1.78 2.76
N VAL A 8 -13.39 -0.64 2.45
CA VAL A 8 -13.21 0.08 1.19
C VAL A 8 -11.78 0.58 1.08
N TYR A 9 -11.26 1.22 2.14
CA TYR A 9 -9.88 1.71 2.14
C TYR A 9 -8.83 0.59 2.03
N LEU A 10 -9.01 -0.54 2.73
CA LEU A 10 -8.13 -1.71 2.60
C LEU A 10 -8.15 -2.28 1.19
N THR A 11 -9.34 -2.41 0.59
CA THR A 11 -9.49 -2.92 -0.78
C THR A 11 -8.86 -1.97 -1.80
N LEU A 12 -9.14 -0.68 -1.71
CA LEU A 12 -8.55 0.32 -2.62
C LEU A 12 -7.04 0.39 -2.47
N GLY A 13 -6.49 0.35 -1.25
CA GLY A 13 -5.04 0.36 -1.04
C GLY A 13 -4.36 -0.87 -1.64
N ALA A 14 -4.96 -2.06 -1.48
CA ALA A 14 -4.48 -3.29 -2.11
C ALA A 14 -4.55 -3.23 -3.64
N LEU A 15 -5.63 -2.67 -4.19
CA LEU A 15 -5.78 -2.48 -5.64
C LEU A 15 -4.78 -1.48 -6.20
N VAL A 16 -4.50 -0.37 -5.51
CA VAL A 16 -3.49 0.60 -5.93
C VAL A 16 -2.11 -0.05 -5.97
N LEU A 17 -1.68 -0.74 -4.91
CA LEU A 17 -0.38 -1.44 -4.90
C LEU A 17 -0.29 -2.52 -6.00
N SER A 18 -1.36 -3.29 -6.18
CA SER A 18 -1.39 -4.33 -7.22
C SER A 18 -1.38 -3.70 -8.62
N GLY A 19 -2.09 -2.58 -8.80
CA GLY A 19 -2.16 -1.83 -10.05
C GLY A 19 -0.79 -1.33 -10.51
N VAL A 20 0.07 -0.91 -9.57
CA VAL A 20 1.44 -0.50 -9.87
C VAL A 20 2.26 -1.61 -10.52
N LEU A 21 1.98 -2.89 -10.21
CA LEU A 21 2.66 -4.02 -10.82
C LEU A 21 2.32 -4.23 -12.31
N PHE A 22 1.35 -3.51 -12.85
CA PHE A 22 0.96 -3.56 -14.26
C PHE A 22 1.49 -2.38 -15.09
N LEU A 23 2.25 -1.46 -14.49
CA LEU A 23 2.80 -0.29 -15.17
C LEU A 23 4.06 -0.66 -15.96
N GLU A 24 4.20 -0.14 -17.18
CA GLU A 24 5.33 -0.45 -18.06
C GLU A 24 6.65 0.09 -17.51
N SER A 25 6.63 1.28 -16.89
CA SER A 25 7.79 1.90 -16.25
C SER A 25 8.39 1.04 -15.13
N LEU A 26 7.65 0.08 -14.57
CA LEU A 26 8.21 -0.85 -13.60
C LEU A 26 9.08 -1.91 -14.29
N TRP A 27 8.54 -2.57 -15.32
CA TRP A 27 9.15 -3.72 -15.98
C TRP A 27 10.22 -3.32 -17.00
N GLY A 28 10.05 -2.17 -17.66
CA GLY A 28 11.00 -1.59 -18.60
C GLY A 28 12.07 -0.71 -17.96
N SER A 29 12.14 -0.66 -16.62
CA SER A 29 13.12 0.17 -15.91
C SER A 29 14.55 -0.36 -16.01
N GLU A 30 15.51 0.56 -15.98
CA GLU A 30 16.92 0.26 -15.77
C GLU A 30 17.14 -0.44 -14.43
N ALA A 31 16.35 -0.13 -13.40
CA ALA A 31 16.36 -0.86 -12.13
C ALA A 31 16.06 -2.37 -12.32
N ALA A 32 15.09 -2.71 -13.18
CA ALA A 32 14.78 -4.10 -13.51
C ALA A 32 15.89 -4.78 -14.33
N ALA A 33 16.57 -4.04 -15.21
CA ALA A 33 17.68 -4.56 -16.01
C ALA A 33 18.98 -4.72 -15.19
N THR A 34 19.26 -3.78 -14.29
CA THR A 34 20.49 -3.72 -13.49
C THR A 34 20.42 -4.65 -12.27
N TYR A 35 19.28 -4.69 -11.57
CA TYR A 35 19.14 -5.42 -10.30
C TYR A 35 18.27 -6.67 -10.45
N GLY A 36 18.90 -7.84 -10.58
CA GLY A 36 18.17 -9.12 -10.69
C GLY A 36 17.25 -9.46 -9.51
N TRP A 37 17.43 -8.81 -8.35
CA TRP A 37 16.57 -8.97 -7.18
C TRP A 37 15.36 -8.02 -7.19
N PHE A 38 15.37 -6.96 -8.00
CA PHE A 38 14.40 -5.86 -7.93
C PHE A 38 12.97 -6.33 -8.19
N LEU A 39 12.71 -6.91 -9.37
CA LEU A 39 11.37 -7.40 -9.71
C LEU A 39 10.85 -8.49 -8.75
N PRO A 40 11.63 -9.54 -8.41
CA PRO A 40 11.18 -10.53 -7.43
C PRO A 40 10.79 -9.93 -6.08
N VAL A 41 11.58 -8.97 -5.56
CA VAL A 41 11.29 -8.33 -4.28
C VAL A 41 10.06 -7.42 -4.38
N ILE A 42 9.96 -6.59 -5.43
CA ILE A 42 8.80 -5.71 -5.63
C ILE A 42 7.50 -6.52 -5.78
N ILE A 43 7.51 -7.59 -6.57
CA ILE A 43 6.33 -8.45 -6.76
C ILE A 43 6.00 -9.19 -5.46
N GLY A 44 7.00 -9.82 -4.84
CA GLY A 44 6.80 -10.61 -3.62
C GLY A 44 6.29 -9.77 -2.46
N LEU A 45 6.95 -8.64 -2.17
CA LEU A 45 6.54 -7.74 -1.10
C LEU A 45 5.19 -7.07 -1.40
N GLY A 46 4.95 -6.69 -2.66
CA GLY A 46 3.68 -6.12 -3.10
C GLY A 46 2.52 -7.10 -2.91
N ALA A 47 2.70 -8.36 -3.35
CA ALA A 47 1.71 -9.42 -3.22
C ALA A 47 1.42 -9.74 -1.74
N VAL A 48 2.45 -9.89 -0.90
CA VAL A 48 2.27 -10.14 0.54
C VAL A 48 1.53 -8.98 1.20
N THR A 49 1.86 -7.74 0.85
CA THR A 49 1.18 -6.55 1.39
C THR A 49 -0.30 -6.53 0.98
N ALA A 50 -0.61 -6.77 -0.30
CA ALA A 50 -1.98 -6.80 -0.80
C ALA A 50 -2.81 -7.94 -0.17
N VAL A 51 -2.26 -9.15 -0.10
CA VAL A 51 -2.93 -10.30 0.55
C VAL A 51 -3.16 -10.01 2.04
N THR A 52 -2.21 -9.40 2.73
CA THR A 52 -2.36 -9.03 4.15
C THR A 52 -3.45 -7.97 4.33
N ALA A 53 -3.51 -6.97 3.45
CA ALA A 53 -4.57 -5.95 3.46
C ALA A 53 -5.97 -6.54 3.27
N ILE A 54 -6.13 -7.46 2.31
CA ILE A 54 -7.40 -8.16 2.08
C ILE A 54 -7.73 -9.11 3.23
N GLY A 55 -6.73 -9.85 3.74
CA GLY A 55 -6.88 -10.71 4.91
C GLY A 55 -7.37 -9.95 6.14
N ALA A 56 -6.88 -8.72 6.34
CA ALA A 56 -7.30 -7.85 7.43
C ALA A 56 -8.81 -7.52 7.41
N ILE A 57 -9.47 -7.57 6.25
CA ILE A 57 -10.92 -7.34 6.16
C ILE A 57 -11.69 -8.40 6.96
N PHE A 58 -11.22 -9.65 6.94
CA PHE A 58 -11.87 -10.77 7.64
C PHE A 58 -11.62 -10.79 9.15
N LEU A 59 -10.68 -9.97 9.65
CA LEU A 59 -10.41 -9.80 11.08
C LEU A 59 -11.40 -8.84 11.77
N TYR A 60 -12.51 -8.47 11.12
CA TYR A 60 -13.47 -7.48 11.63
C TYR A 60 -14.08 -7.81 13.01
N THR A 61 -14.04 -9.08 13.42
CA THR A 61 -14.54 -9.55 14.72
C THR A 61 -13.60 -9.11 15.85
N ASP A 62 -12.29 -9.15 15.61
CA ASP A 62 -11.25 -8.76 16.54
C ASP A 62 -10.54 -7.50 16.05
N ARG A 63 -11.05 -6.34 16.52
CA ARG A 63 -10.60 -5.03 16.06
C ARG A 63 -9.16 -4.72 16.46
N GLU A 64 -8.67 -5.26 17.58
CA GLU A 64 -7.31 -5.02 18.04
C GLU A 64 -6.30 -5.77 17.17
N THR A 65 -6.59 -7.03 16.86
CA THR A 65 -5.80 -7.82 15.91
C THR A 65 -5.88 -7.20 14.51
N GLN A 66 -7.08 -6.80 14.06
CA GLN A 66 -7.25 -6.11 12.77
C GLN A 66 -6.38 -4.85 12.68
N ARG A 67 -6.38 -4.00 13.71
CA ARG A 67 -5.54 -2.79 13.78
C ARG A 67 -4.06 -3.15 13.66
N THR A 68 -3.59 -4.14 14.40
CA THR A 68 -2.18 -4.58 14.39
C THR A 68 -1.75 -5.06 13.01
N VAL A 69 -2.58 -5.85 12.34
CA VAL A 69 -2.32 -6.31 10.96
C VAL A 69 -2.27 -5.13 9.99
N VAL A 70 -3.17 -4.16 10.10
CA VAL A 70 -3.15 -2.96 9.23
C VAL A 70 -1.89 -2.12 9.46
N VAL A 71 -1.41 -1.98 10.70
CA VAL A 71 -0.11 -1.34 10.97
C VAL A 71 1.03 -2.11 10.28
N GLY A 72 1.01 -3.44 10.34
CA GLY A 72 1.94 -4.29 9.59
C GLY A 72 1.90 -4.03 8.08
N THR A 73 0.71 -3.96 7.49
CA THR A 73 0.51 -3.62 6.07
C THR A 73 1.10 -2.24 5.72
N GLN A 74 0.95 -1.24 6.60
CA GLN A 74 1.55 0.08 6.40
C GLN A 74 3.08 0.02 6.39
N LEU A 75 3.67 -0.72 7.33
CA LEU A 75 5.13 -0.91 7.38
C LEU A 75 5.65 -1.64 6.13
N MET A 76 4.95 -2.67 5.66
CA MET A 76 5.30 -3.35 4.41
C MET A 76 5.18 -2.42 3.20
N THR A 77 4.17 -1.52 3.17
CA THR A 77 4.02 -0.51 2.12
C THR A 77 5.18 0.49 2.13
N ILE A 78 5.64 0.91 3.30
CA ILE A 78 6.83 1.78 3.45
C ILE A 78 8.07 1.05 2.93
N LEU A 79 8.29 -0.21 3.32
CA LEU A 79 9.42 -1.01 2.86
C LEU A 79 9.39 -1.16 1.33
N TRP A 80 8.21 -1.39 0.77
CA TRP A 80 7.99 -1.48 -0.66
C TRP A 80 8.34 -0.16 -1.37
N ALA A 81 7.87 0.97 -0.84
CA ALA A 81 8.17 2.30 -1.36
C ALA A 81 9.68 2.62 -1.32
N ILE A 82 10.34 2.33 -0.20
CA ILE A 82 11.79 2.52 -0.06
C ILE A 82 12.55 1.68 -1.08
N THR A 83 12.12 0.43 -1.30
CA THR A 83 12.75 -0.47 -2.28
C THR A 83 12.58 0.07 -3.70
N LEU A 84 11.37 0.49 -4.07
CA LEU A 84 11.07 1.06 -5.37
C LEU A 84 11.87 2.34 -5.62
N TYR A 85 11.72 3.33 -4.73
CA TYR A 85 12.33 4.64 -4.90
C TYR A 85 13.86 4.58 -4.77
N GLY A 86 14.38 3.75 -3.87
CA GLY A 86 15.82 3.55 -3.72
C GLY A 86 16.45 3.00 -5.00
N SER A 87 15.81 2.01 -5.62
CA SER A 87 16.29 1.42 -6.87
C SER A 87 16.27 2.43 -8.01
N PHE A 88 15.15 3.16 -8.17
CA PHE A 88 14.98 4.17 -9.21
C PHE A 88 15.88 5.40 -9.00
N PHE A 89 16.16 5.75 -7.74
CA PHE A 89 17.13 6.81 -7.42
C PHE A 89 18.54 6.40 -7.85
N MET A 90 18.94 5.17 -7.54
CA MET A 90 20.27 4.65 -7.90
C MET A 90 20.47 4.51 -9.41
N THR A 91 19.41 4.29 -10.18
CA THR A 91 19.45 4.22 -11.65
C THR A 91 19.15 5.56 -12.34
N ASN A 92 18.95 6.65 -11.57
CA ASN A 92 18.59 7.98 -12.08
C ASN A 92 17.26 8.03 -12.86
N GLU A 93 16.30 7.17 -12.52
CA GLU A 93 15.01 7.04 -13.18
C GLU A 93 13.87 7.79 -12.48
N LEU A 94 14.12 8.44 -11.33
CA LEU A 94 13.11 9.25 -10.63
C LEU A 94 12.83 10.59 -11.35
N GLN A 95 12.36 10.53 -12.60
CA GLN A 95 11.96 11.70 -13.38
C GLN A 95 10.55 11.52 -13.93
N VAL A 96 9.62 12.35 -13.44
CA VAL A 96 8.21 12.33 -13.84
C VAL A 96 7.95 13.17 -15.10
N TYR A 97 8.91 14.00 -15.49
CA TYR A 97 8.87 14.78 -16.73
C TYR A 97 9.97 14.30 -17.67
N ASP A 98 9.62 14.13 -18.94
CA ASP A 98 10.55 13.83 -20.02
C ASP A 98 10.42 14.86 -21.15
N ALA A 99 11.12 14.62 -22.27
CA ALA A 99 11.11 15.52 -23.43
C ALA A 99 9.73 15.69 -24.09
N THR A 100 8.80 14.75 -23.86
CA THR A 100 7.44 14.76 -24.39
C THR A 100 6.42 15.36 -23.40
N GLY A 101 6.83 15.61 -22.16
CA GLY A 101 6.04 16.26 -21.12
C GLY A 101 5.88 15.40 -19.88
N LEU A 102 4.66 15.38 -19.32
CA LEU A 102 4.35 14.62 -18.11
C LEU A 102 4.23 13.12 -18.44
N ASN A 103 5.12 12.31 -17.87
CA ASN A 103 5.03 10.86 -17.96
C ASN A 103 4.04 10.33 -16.91
N LEU A 104 2.81 10.05 -17.36
CA LEU A 104 1.74 9.59 -16.48
C LEU A 104 2.02 8.22 -15.86
N ASP A 105 2.71 7.32 -16.58
CA ASP A 105 3.02 5.97 -16.10
C ASP A 105 4.02 6.04 -14.93
N MET A 106 5.09 6.82 -15.08
CA MET A 106 6.04 7.11 -14.00
C MET A 106 5.38 7.86 -12.83
N LEU A 107 4.47 8.82 -13.11
CA LEU A 107 3.72 9.49 -12.04
C LEU A 107 2.89 8.50 -11.23
N MET A 108 2.19 7.57 -11.89
CA MET A 108 1.39 6.53 -11.21
C MET A 108 2.28 5.56 -10.43
N LEU A 109 3.42 5.17 -10.97
CA LEU A 109 4.42 4.33 -10.30
C LEU A 109 4.91 4.98 -9.01
N VAL A 110 5.29 6.26 -9.08
CA VAL A 110 5.81 6.99 -7.92
C VAL A 110 4.69 7.31 -6.92
N ALA A 111 3.51 7.72 -7.36
CA ALA A 111 2.41 8.09 -6.46
C ALA A 111 1.70 6.88 -5.81
N GLY A 112 1.69 5.72 -6.48
CA GLY A 112 0.97 4.53 -6.07
C GLY A 112 1.18 4.11 -4.60
N PRO A 113 2.41 3.87 -4.14
CA PRO A 113 2.65 3.50 -2.74
C PRO A 113 2.29 4.61 -1.74
N LEU A 114 2.38 5.89 -2.10
CA LEU A 114 1.92 6.99 -1.22
C LEU A 114 0.40 6.96 -1.05
N VAL A 115 -0.33 6.80 -2.16
CA VAL A 115 -1.79 6.68 -2.16
C VAL A 115 -2.22 5.45 -1.36
N ALA A 116 -1.57 4.30 -1.57
CA ALA A 116 -1.85 3.09 -0.81
C ALA A 116 -1.60 3.26 0.69
N TYR A 117 -0.49 3.91 1.08
CA TYR A 117 -0.21 4.19 2.49
C TYR A 117 -1.29 5.07 3.13
N ILE A 118 -1.74 6.12 2.43
CA ILE A 118 -2.82 6.99 2.91
C ILE A 118 -4.11 6.20 3.08
N LEU A 119 -4.45 5.32 2.15
CA LEU A 119 -5.63 4.46 2.25
C LEU A 119 -5.54 3.51 3.45
N PHE A 120 -4.41 2.86 3.67
CA PHE A 120 -4.21 2.01 4.85
C PHE A 120 -4.23 2.81 6.15
N TRP A 121 -3.73 4.05 6.15
CA TRP A 121 -3.84 4.95 7.30
C TRP A 121 -5.30 5.32 7.61
N LEU A 122 -6.10 5.63 6.58
CA LEU A 122 -7.53 5.88 6.73
C LEU A 122 -8.28 4.64 7.25
N ALA A 123 -7.92 3.45 6.77
CA ALA A 123 -8.46 2.19 7.28
C ALA A 123 -8.16 2.02 8.78
N ARG A 124 -6.90 2.24 9.19
CA ARG A 124 -6.49 2.18 10.59
C ARG A 124 -7.28 3.14 11.46
N ARG A 125 -7.43 4.39 11.01
CA ARG A 125 -8.18 5.41 11.75
C ARG A 125 -9.65 5.01 11.95
N GLY A 126 -10.26 4.39 10.94
CA GLY A 126 -11.62 3.84 11.07
C GLY A 126 -11.70 2.71 12.11
N ILE A 127 -10.72 1.82 12.14
CA ILE A 127 -10.65 0.73 13.13
C ILE A 127 -10.43 1.27 14.54
N GLU A 128 -9.54 2.25 14.72
CA GLU A 128 -9.28 2.89 16.01
C GLU A 128 -10.54 3.56 16.56
N HIS A 129 -11.28 4.27 15.71
CA HIS A 129 -12.57 4.85 16.09
C HIS A 129 -13.58 3.78 16.54
N ASP A 130 -13.67 2.66 15.81
CA ASP A 130 -14.55 1.54 16.17
C ASP A 130 -14.19 0.92 17.54
N ILE A 131 -12.91 0.90 17.91
CA ILE A 131 -12.43 0.41 19.23
C ILE A 131 -12.83 1.41 20.32
N GLU A 132 -12.56 2.69 20.11
CA GLU A 132 -12.89 3.76 21.08
C GLU A 132 -14.38 3.83 21.39
N LEU A 133 -15.23 3.67 20.37
CA LEU A 133 -16.68 3.64 20.52
C LEU A 133 -17.11 2.51 21.45
N VAL A 134 -16.63 1.28 21.23
CA VAL A 134 -16.95 0.12 22.09
C VAL A 134 -16.48 0.36 23.52
N ALA A 135 -15.23 0.78 23.69
CA ALA A 135 -14.66 1.06 25.01
C ALA A 135 -15.42 2.18 25.75
N SER A 136 -15.95 3.17 25.02
CA SER A 136 -16.75 4.25 25.63
C SER A 136 -18.12 3.78 26.12
N MET A 137 -18.76 2.84 25.41
CA MET A 137 -20.04 2.27 25.80
C MET A 137 -19.92 1.38 27.04
N ASP A 138 -18.82 0.64 27.16
CA ASP A 138 -18.58 -0.24 28.32
C ASP A 138 -18.34 0.56 29.61
N ARG A 139 -17.80 1.79 29.52
CA ARG A 139 -17.62 2.68 30.70
C ARG A 139 -18.93 3.24 31.27
N LEU A 140 -20.02 3.20 30.51
CA LEU A 140 -21.33 3.73 30.91
C LEU A 140 -22.25 2.66 31.51
N ARG A 141 -21.80 1.41 31.55
CA ARG A 141 -22.51 0.26 32.13
C ARG A 141 -22.01 -0.02 33.54
#